data_AF-A0A496TGB9-F1
#
_entry.id   AF-A0A496TGB9-F1
#
_cell.length_a   1.000
_cell.length_b   1.000
_cell.length_c   1.000
_cell.angle_alpha   90.00
_cell.angle_beta   90.00
_cell.angle_gamma   90.00
#
_symmetry.space_group_name_H-M   'P 1'
#
loop_
_entity.id
_entity.type
_entity.pdbx_description
1 polymer ?
#
loop_
_entity_poly.entity_id
_entity_poly.type
_entity_poly.pdbx_seq_one_letter_code
_entity_poly.pdbx_strand_id
1 'polypeptide(L)'
;MEISLKEFKERFSEGLLEIHWKQWSALGVASHVEPERNWLIDLEALVLSTLVLGLKDARLLNASIEWLIKNGGWLSLQRIKRIAKVFTRPRAEFSSQFGPLLDSATFELLG
;
A
#
# COMPACT_ATOMS: atom_id res chain seq x y z
N MET A 1 -14.17 21.12 10.02
CA MET A 1 -14.15 21.55 8.61
C MET A 1 -14.77 20.42 7.82
N GLU A 2 -15.94 20.64 7.21
CA GLU A 2 -16.53 19.65 6.31
C GLU A 2 -15.76 19.68 4.98
N ILE A 3 -15.21 18.54 4.57
CA ILE A 3 -14.54 18.37 3.27
C ILE A 3 -15.45 17.59 2.34
N SER A 4 -15.37 17.85 1.04
CA SER A 4 -16.11 17.05 0.07
C SER A 4 -15.53 15.63 -0.02
N LEU A 5 -16.35 14.64 -0.41
CA LEU A 5 -15.89 13.26 -0.61
C LEU A 5 -14.78 13.18 -1.67
N LYS A 6 -14.85 14.03 -2.70
CA LYS A 6 -13.82 14.13 -3.74
C LYS A 6 -12.48 14.58 -3.15
N GLU A 7 -12.50 15.68 -2.39
CA GLU A 7 -11.31 16.23 -1.75
C GLU A 7 -10.71 15.23 -0.74
N PHE A 8 -11.56 14.55 0.03
CA PHE A 8 -11.11 13.47 0.93
C PHE A 8 -10.38 12.37 0.16
N LYS A 9 -10.95 11.89 -0.96
CA LYS A 9 -10.37 10.83 -1.77
C LYS A 9 -9.02 11.22 -2.38
N GLU A 10 -8.90 12.46 -2.82
CA GLU A 10 -7.64 13.02 -3.36
C GLU A 10 -6.57 13.06 -2.27
N ARG A 11 -6.85 13.71 -1.14
CA ARG A 11 -5.91 13.81 0.00
C ARG A 11 -5.52 12.45 0.57
N PHE A 12 -6.47 11.52 0.64
CA PHE A 12 -6.20 10.16 1.09
C PHE A 12 -5.26 9.43 0.12
N SER A 13 -5.49 9.58 -1.20
CA SER A 13 -4.60 8.99 -2.21
C SER A 13 -3.20 9.58 -2.17
N GLU A 14 -3.07 10.89 -1.99
CA GLU A 14 -1.80 11.59 -1.85
C GLU A 14 -1.06 11.13 -0.59
N GLY A 15 -1.74 11.04 0.56
CA GLY A 15 -1.15 10.55 1.80
C GLY A 15 -0.65 9.11 1.68
N LEU A 16 -1.39 8.24 0.99
CA LEU A 16 -0.93 6.87 0.72
C LEU A 16 0.35 6.85 -0.13
N LEU A 17 0.42 7.68 -1.18
CA LEU A 17 1.62 7.80 -2.01
C LEU A 17 2.82 8.34 -1.21
N GLU A 18 2.59 9.34 -0.36
CA GLU A 18 3.63 9.91 0.49
C GLU A 18 4.19 8.85 1.45
N ILE A 19 3.32 8.05 2.10
CA ILE A 19 3.76 6.93 2.97
C ILE A 19 4.66 5.96 2.20
N HIS A 20 4.30 5.60 0.98
CA HIS A 20 5.12 4.69 0.17
C HIS A 20 6.48 5.31 -0.17
N TRP A 21 6.50 6.58 -0.58
CA TRP A 21 7.75 7.28 -0.83
C TRP A 21 8.65 7.34 0.40
N LYS A 22 8.10 7.60 1.60
CA LYS A 22 8.85 7.61 2.86
C LYS A 22 9.45 6.23 3.17
N GLN A 23 8.66 5.17 3.01
CA GLN A 23 9.11 3.81 3.28
C GLN A 23 10.17 3.34 2.27
N TRP A 24 9.97 3.58 0.97
CA TRP A 24 11.00 3.29 -0.04
C TRP A 24 12.27 4.11 0.17
N SER A 25 12.14 5.38 0.59
CA SER A 25 13.28 6.22 0.89
C SER A 25 14.09 5.71 2.08
N ALA A 26 13.43 5.15 3.10
CA ALA A 26 14.11 4.49 4.21
C ALA A 26 14.90 3.24 3.78
N LEU A 27 14.51 2.61 2.66
CA LEU A 27 15.25 1.49 2.04
C LEU A 27 16.37 1.97 1.09
N GLY A 28 16.64 3.28 1.02
CA GLY A 28 17.71 3.86 0.21
C GLY A 28 17.29 4.21 -1.23
N VAL A 29 15.99 4.21 -1.54
CA VAL A 29 15.50 4.76 -2.80
C VAL A 29 15.62 6.29 -2.77
N ALA A 30 16.19 6.88 -3.82
CA ALA A 30 16.26 8.33 -3.97
C ALA A 30 14.84 8.90 -4.03
N SER A 31 14.54 9.87 -3.17
CA SER A 31 13.20 10.44 -3.04
C SER A 31 13.25 11.94 -2.72
N HIS A 32 12.08 12.58 -2.81
CA HIS A 32 11.87 13.99 -2.47
C HIS A 32 11.31 14.17 -1.05
N VAL A 33 11.09 13.09 -0.30
CA VAL A 33 10.54 13.09 1.05
C VAL A 33 11.59 12.59 2.04
N GLU A 34 11.43 12.98 3.31
CA GLU A 34 12.23 12.39 4.37
C GLU A 34 11.91 10.89 4.53
N PRO A 35 12.91 10.03 4.73
CA PRO A 35 12.67 8.61 4.93
C PRO A 35 11.85 8.36 6.20
N GLU A 36 11.07 7.29 6.20
CA GLU A 36 10.42 6.76 7.41
C GLU A 36 11.50 6.36 8.44
N ARG A 37 11.30 6.74 9.71
CA ARG A 37 12.28 6.51 10.81
C ARG A 37 11.66 5.93 12.07
N ASN A 38 10.34 5.92 12.19
CA ASN A 38 9.60 5.59 13.40
C ASN A 38 8.99 4.18 13.36
N TRP A 39 8.77 3.64 12.16
CA TRP A 39 8.06 2.36 11.99
C TRP A 39 8.91 1.32 11.26
N LEU A 40 8.74 0.06 11.66
CA LEU A 40 9.29 -1.07 10.91
C LEU A 40 8.58 -1.19 9.57
N ILE A 41 9.36 -1.50 8.53
CA ILE A 41 8.87 -1.66 7.16
C ILE A 41 8.74 -3.15 6.86
N ASP A 42 7.51 -3.59 6.61
CA ASP A 42 7.25 -4.93 6.07
C ASP A 42 7.42 -4.90 4.55
N LEU A 43 8.56 -5.40 4.07
CA LEU A 43 8.98 -5.28 2.68
C LEU A 43 7.99 -5.96 1.70
N GLU A 44 7.51 -7.16 2.04
CA GLU A 44 6.55 -7.86 1.17
C GLU A 44 5.19 -7.16 1.10
N ALA A 45 4.74 -6.56 2.21
CA ALA A 45 3.52 -5.76 2.22
C ALA A 45 3.69 -4.49 1.38
N LEU A 46 4.79 -3.76 1.57
CA LEU A 46 5.14 -2.56 0.82
C LEU A 46 5.22 -2.84 -0.68
N VAL A 47 5.86 -3.94 -1.10
CA VAL A 47 5.94 -4.28 -2.53
C VAL A 47 4.56 -4.54 -3.12
N LEU A 48 3.75 -5.35 -2.46
CA LEU A 48 2.41 -5.68 -2.96
C LEU A 48 1.50 -4.45 -3.02
N SER A 49 1.52 -3.59 -2.00
CA SER A 49 0.75 -2.35 -2.03
C SER A 49 1.28 -1.36 -3.06
N THR A 50 2.59 -1.31 -3.30
CA THR A 50 3.21 -0.49 -4.36
C THR A 50 2.77 -0.94 -5.75
N LEU A 51 2.57 -2.23 -6.02
CA LEU A 51 2.06 -2.69 -7.31
C LEU A 51 0.63 -2.21 -7.59
N VAL A 52 -0.17 -1.99 -6.54
CA VAL A 52 -1.55 -1.49 -6.66
C VAL A 52 -1.57 0.04 -6.74
N LEU A 53 -0.78 0.71 -5.90
CA LEU A 53 -0.79 2.18 -5.75
C LEU A 53 0.16 2.90 -6.71
N GLY A 54 1.28 2.27 -7.06
CA GLY A 54 2.30 2.80 -7.96
C GLY A 54 1.81 3.04 -9.40
N LEU A 55 0.66 2.47 -9.79
CA LEU A 55 -0.01 2.84 -11.04
C LEU A 55 -0.46 4.31 -11.06
N LYS A 56 -0.58 4.96 -9.90
CA LYS A 56 -0.89 6.39 -9.78
C LYS A 56 0.36 7.29 -9.82
N ASP A 57 1.56 6.75 -9.57
CA ASP A 57 2.84 7.47 -9.73
C ASP A 57 3.88 6.52 -10.33
N ALA A 58 4.06 6.61 -11.64
CA ALA A 58 4.98 5.76 -12.39
C ALA A 58 6.43 5.83 -11.87
N ARG A 59 6.83 6.96 -11.25
CA ARG A 59 8.19 7.11 -10.71
C ARG A 59 8.39 6.23 -9.48
N LEU A 60 7.39 6.17 -8.60
CA LEU A 60 7.40 5.30 -7.43
C LEU A 60 7.50 3.84 -7.86
N LEU A 61 6.69 3.44 -8.85
CA LEU A 61 6.72 2.08 -9.37
C LEU A 61 8.08 1.73 -9.97
N ASN A 62 8.62 2.57 -10.85
CA ASN A 62 9.93 2.34 -11.47
C ASN A 62 11.05 2.23 -10.42
N ALA A 63 11.10 3.17 -9.47
CA ALA A 63 12.12 3.17 -8.43
C ALA A 63 12.03 1.93 -7.52
N SER A 64 10.82 1.48 -7.19
CA SER A 64 10.61 0.24 -6.45
C SER A 64 11.10 -1.00 -7.21
N ILE A 65 10.85 -1.07 -8.52
CA ILE A 65 11.31 -2.18 -9.38
C ILE A 65 12.84 -2.19 -9.46
N GLU A 66 13.47 -1.03 -9.65
CA GLU A 66 14.94 -0.92 -9.66
C GLU A 66 15.56 -1.38 -8.34
N TRP A 67 14.93 -1.03 -7.22
CA TRP A 67 15.36 -1.50 -5.90
C TRP A 67 15.21 -3.02 -5.78
N LEU A 68 14.10 -3.58 -6.25
CA LEU A 68 13.82 -5.02 -6.19
C LEU A 68 14.73 -5.85 -7.09
N ILE A 69 15.16 -5.32 -8.24
CA ILE A 69 16.15 -6.00 -9.10
C ILE A 69 17.46 -6.25 -8.33
N LYS A 70 17.87 -5.30 -7.48
CA LYS A 70 19.12 -5.38 -6.70
C LYS A 70 18.96 -6.15 -5.40
N ASN A 71 17.82 -5.99 -4.71
CA ASN A 71 17.62 -6.45 -3.34
C ASN A 71 16.53 -7.52 -3.19
N GLY A 72 15.99 -8.03 -4.31
CA GLY A 72 14.86 -8.95 -4.34
C GLY A 72 15.06 -10.25 -3.55
N GLY A 73 16.32 -10.65 -3.33
CA GLY A 73 16.68 -11.80 -2.50
C GLY A 73 16.28 -11.68 -1.02
N TRP A 74 15.92 -10.49 -0.54
CA TRP A 74 15.45 -10.28 0.84
C TRP A 74 13.97 -10.63 1.02
N LEU A 75 13.23 -10.83 -0.07
CA LEU A 75 11.80 -11.11 -0.02
C LEU A 75 11.52 -12.60 0.11
N SER A 76 10.55 -12.94 0.97
CA SER A 76 9.98 -14.27 1.04
C SER A 76 8.87 -14.44 0.01
N LEU A 77 9.13 -15.24 -1.05
CA LEU A 77 8.10 -15.63 -2.02
C LEU A 77 6.89 -16.31 -1.37
N GLN A 78 7.08 -17.00 -0.24
CA GLN A 78 5.98 -17.60 0.50
C GLN A 78 5.09 -16.54 1.15
N ARG A 79 5.68 -15.51 1.78
CA ARG A 79 4.93 -14.39 2.37
C ARG A 79 4.19 -13.60 1.30
N ILE A 80 4.85 -13.27 0.19
CA ILE A 80 4.20 -12.60 -0.96
C ILE A 80 2.97 -13.39 -1.40
N LYS A 81 3.10 -14.70 -1.65
CA LYS A 81 1.98 -15.55 -2.07
C LYS A 81 0.83 -15.55 -1.04
N ARG A 82 1.14 -15.57 0.26
CA ARG A 82 0.13 -15.53 1.32
C ARG A 82 -0.60 -14.19 1.36
N ILE A 83 0.12 -13.08 1.28
CA ILE A 83 -0.46 -11.73 1.32
C ILE A 83 -1.27 -11.48 0.03
N ALA A 84 -0.72 -11.79 -1.14
CA ALA A 84 -1.39 -11.62 -2.43
C ALA A 84 -2.74 -12.37 -2.49
N LYS A 85 -2.83 -13.56 -1.88
CA LYS A 85 -4.09 -14.32 -1.78
C LYS A 85 -5.22 -13.54 -1.10
N VAL A 86 -4.93 -12.63 -0.18
CA VAL A 86 -5.96 -11.79 0.45
C VAL A 86 -6.58 -10.85 -0.57
N PHE A 87 -5.77 -10.31 -1.48
CA PHE A 87 -6.19 -9.34 -2.49
C PHE A 87 -6.78 -9.98 -3.75
N THR A 88 -6.48 -11.25 -4.03
CA THR A 88 -7.02 -11.98 -5.18
C THR A 88 -8.26 -12.81 -4.86
N ARG A 89 -8.72 -12.83 -3.60
CA ARG A 89 -9.95 -13.53 -3.23
C ARG A 89 -11.18 -12.86 -3.84
N PRO A 90 -12.19 -13.63 -4.27
CA PRO A 90 -13.48 -13.07 -4.66
C PRO A 90 -14.03 -12.16 -3.55
N ARG A 91 -14.54 -10.97 -3.91
CA ARG A 91 -15.07 -9.98 -2.97
C ARG A 91 -16.12 -10.56 -2.00
N ALA A 92 -16.91 -11.53 -2.46
CA ALA A 92 -17.90 -12.24 -1.65
C ALA A 92 -17.28 -13.01 -0.46
N GLU A 93 -16.06 -13.54 -0.63
CA GLU A 93 -15.33 -14.26 0.43
C GLU A 93 -14.60 -13.30 1.38
N PHE A 94 -14.24 -12.10 0.90
CA PHE A 94 -13.64 -11.07 1.75
C PHE A 94 -14.64 -10.53 2.76
N SER A 95 -15.87 -10.23 2.31
CA SER A 95 -16.95 -9.74 3.18
C SER A 95 -17.35 -10.76 4.25
N SER A 96 -17.34 -12.06 3.97
CA SER A 96 -17.69 -13.07 4.98
C SER A 96 -16.60 -13.27 6.04
N GLN A 97 -15.34 -13.08 5.68
CA GLN A 97 -14.20 -13.26 6.58
C GLN A 97 -13.89 -12.02 7.43
N PHE A 98 -14.00 -10.82 6.84
CA PHE A 98 -13.66 -9.55 7.50
C PHE A 98 -14.87 -8.68 7.83
N GLY A 99 -16.07 -9.03 7.37
CA GLY A 99 -17.33 -8.39 7.74
C GLY A 99 -17.46 -8.16 9.26
N PRO A 100 -17.18 -9.16 10.12
CA PRO A 100 -17.24 -8.97 11.57
C PRO A 100 -16.25 -7.93 12.14
N LEU A 101 -15.18 -7.60 11.41
CA LEU A 101 -14.20 -6.58 11.79
C LEU A 101 -14.52 -5.19 11.21
N LEU A 102 -15.28 -5.12 10.13
CA LEU A 102 -15.62 -3.91 9.39
C LEU A 102 -17.03 -3.38 9.74
N ASP A 103 -17.85 -4.22 10.35
CA ASP A 103 -19.16 -3.92 10.89
C ASP A 103 -19.05 -3.22 12.25
N SER A 104 -18.74 -1.93 12.16
CA SER A 104 -19.32 -0.94 13.09
C SER A 104 -19.39 0.47 12.48
N ALA A 105 -18.71 0.76 11.37
CA ALA A 105 -18.77 2.11 10.79
C ALA A 105 -18.47 2.23 9.28
N THR A 106 -17.93 1.21 8.59
CA THR A 106 -17.31 1.44 7.27
C THR A 106 -18.19 1.12 6.06
N PHE A 107 -19.23 0.28 6.20
CA PHE A 107 -20.04 -0.14 5.05
C PHE A 107 -21.28 0.71 4.76
N GLU A 108 -21.79 1.48 5.74
CA GLU A 108 -22.95 2.36 5.51
C GLU A 108 -22.62 3.60 4.65
N LEU A 109 -21.34 3.92 4.44
CA LEU A 109 -20.90 5.13 3.73
C LEU A 109 -20.50 4.90 2.26
N LEU A 110 -20.64 3.69 1.73
CA LEU A 110 -20.29 3.36 0.33
C LEU A 110 -21.43 2.67 -0.44
N GLY A 111 -22.68 3.04 -0.12
CA GLY A 111 -23.85 2.79 -0.96
C GLY A 111 -23.97 3.80 -2.10
#